data_AF-A0A5C6M3U5-F1
#
_entry.id   AF-A0A5C6M3U5-F1
#
_cell.length_a   1.000
_cell.length_b   1.000
_cell.length_c   1.000
_cell.angle_alpha   90.00
_cell.angle_beta   90.00
_cell.angle_gamma   90.00
#
_symmetry.space_group_name_H-M   'P 1'
#
loop_
_entity.id
_entity.type
_entity.pdbx_description
1 polymer ?
#
loop_
_entity_poly.entity_id
_entity_poly.type
_entity_poly.pdbx_seq_one_letter_code
_entity_poly.pdbx_strand_id
1 'polypeptide(L)' 'MVSRRLLCDEADLIHKATGWMLREAGNRDEVALLAFLDQHAPEMPRTMLRYAIERLSGELRQRYR' A
#
# COMPACT_ATOMS: atom_id res chain seq x y z
N MET A 1 18.71 -25.17 3.81
CA MET A 1 18.29 -23.90 4.47
C MET A 1 17.14 -23.26 3.69
N VAL A 2 15.90 -23.72 3.87
CA VAL A 2 14.71 -23.23 3.15
C VAL A 2 13.99 -22.09 3.90
N SER A 3 14.28 -21.92 5.19
CA SER A 3 13.48 -21.12 6.12
C SER A 3 13.68 -19.60 6.03
N ARG A 4 14.76 -19.11 5.41
CA ARG A 4 15.04 -17.65 5.32
C ARG A 4 14.24 -16.95 4.21
N ARG A 5 13.73 -17.70 3.21
CA ARG A 5 12.86 -17.17 2.13
C ARG A 5 11.42 -16.98 2.59
N LEU A 6 10.90 -17.90 3.40
CA LEU A 6 9.50 -17.90 3.87
C LEU A 6 9.19 -16.76 4.87
N LEU A 7 10.19 -16.31 5.64
CA LEU A 7 10.04 -15.20 6.59
C LEU A 7 9.73 -13.86 5.92
N CYS A 8 10.16 -13.66 4.66
CA CYS A 8 9.81 -12.47 3.89
C CYS A 8 8.53 -12.67 3.04
N ASP A 9 8.11 -13.90 2.79
CA ASP A 9 7.05 -14.21 1.83
C ASP A 9 5.65 -13.99 2.41
N GLU A 10 5.41 -14.41 3.65
CA GLU A 10 4.08 -14.31 4.26
C GLU A 10 3.70 -12.84 4.54
N ALA A 11 4.62 -12.05 5.10
CA ALA A 11 4.39 -10.63 5.34
C ALA A 11 4.28 -9.83 4.02
N ASP A 12 5.06 -10.16 2.98
CA ASP A 12 4.99 -9.46 1.70
C ASP A 12 3.67 -9.73 0.96
N LEU A 13 3.13 -10.96 1.03
CA LEU A 13 1.79 -11.26 0.50
C LEU A 13 0.70 -10.51 1.25
N ILE A 14 0.78 -10.42 2.58
CA ILE A 14 -0.17 -9.61 3.37
C ILE A 14 -0.07 -8.13 3.00
N HIS A 15 1.14 -7.58 2.83
CA HIS A 15 1.31 -6.19 2.41
C HIS A 15 0.75 -5.93 1.01
N LYS A 16 0.93 -6.87 0.07
CA LYS A 16 0.33 -6.80 -1.27
C LYS A 16 -1.19 -6.84 -1.21
N ALA A 17 -1.76 -7.81 -0.50
CA ALA A 17 -3.19 -7.96 -0.34
C ALA A 17 -3.81 -6.71 0.30
N THR A 18 -3.20 -6.20 1.37
CA THR A 18 -3.66 -4.98 2.05
C THR A 18 -3.56 -3.76 1.15
N GLY A 19 -2.46 -3.60 0.42
CA GLY A 19 -2.29 -2.51 -0.55
C GLY A 19 -3.32 -2.57 -1.68
N TRP A 20 -3.64 -3.76 -2.20
CA TRP A 20 -4.72 -3.93 -3.18
C TRP A 20 -6.09 -3.60 -2.60
N MET A 21 -6.38 -4.03 -1.37
CA MET A 21 -7.66 -3.69 -0.73
C MET A 21 -7.83 -2.18 -0.57
N LEU A 22 -6.78 -1.47 -0.13
CA LEU A 22 -6.78 -0.01 -0.04
C LEU A 22 -6.96 0.65 -1.41
N ARG A 23 -6.32 0.11 -2.45
CA ARG A 23 -6.48 0.60 -3.83
C ARG A 23 -7.93 0.45 -4.30
N GLU A 24 -8.56 -0.69 -4.07
CA GLU A 24 -9.96 -0.93 -4.46
C GLU A 24 -10.95 -0.11 -3.61
N ALA A 25 -10.63 0.17 -2.35
CA ALA A 25 -11.40 1.10 -1.51
C ALA A 25 -11.27 2.54 -2.05
N GLY A 26 -10.05 2.99 -2.35
CA GLY A 26 -9.80 4.32 -2.92
C GLY A 26 -10.37 4.54 -4.31
N ASN A 27 -10.51 3.47 -5.11
CA ASN A 27 -11.22 3.55 -6.40
C ASN A 27 -12.72 3.83 -6.23
N ARG A 28 -13.29 3.58 -5.04
CA ARG A 28 -14.67 3.93 -4.70
C ARG A 28 -14.76 5.26 -3.96
N ASP A 29 -13.78 5.57 -3.12
CA ASP A 29 -13.68 6.82 -2.35
C ASP A 29 -12.21 7.26 -2.21
N GLU A 30 -11.77 8.10 -3.15
CA GLU A 30 -10.38 8.60 -3.16
C GLU A 30 -10.10 9.50 -1.95
N VAL A 31 -11.09 10.28 -1.50
CA VAL A 31 -10.93 11.20 -0.37
C VAL A 31 -10.65 10.43 0.91
N ALA A 32 -11.40 9.34 1.16
CA ALA A 32 -11.16 8.48 2.31
C ALA A 32 -9.78 7.80 2.25
N LEU A 33 -9.35 7.35 1.06
CA LEU A 33 -8.00 6.79 0.90
C LEU A 33 -6.92 7.83 1.19
N LEU A 34 -7.03 9.05 0.65
CA LEU A 34 -6.05 10.11 0.90
C LEU A 34 -5.97 10.48 2.38
N ALA A 35 -7.11 10.58 3.07
CA ALA A 35 -7.16 10.84 4.50
C ALA A 35 -6.48 9.74 5.33
N PHE A 36 -6.63 8.47 4.93
CA PHE A 36 -5.95 7.34 5.54
C PHE A 36 -4.44 7.38 5.28
N LEU A 37 -4.03 7.64 4.03
CA LEU A 37 -2.62 7.70 3.65
C LEU A 37 -1.90 8.87 4.32
N ASP A 38 -2.54 10.03 4.45
CA ASP A 38 -1.95 11.19 5.15
C ASP A 38 -1.61 10.87 6.61
N GLN A 39 -2.35 9.97 7.25
CA GLN A 39 -2.11 9.57 8.64
C GLN A 39 -1.12 8.42 8.77
N HIS A 40 -1.14 7.45 7.86
CA HIS A 40 -0.46 6.16 8.06
C HIS A 40 0.70 5.88 7.10
N ALA A 41 0.84 6.62 5.99
CA ALA A 41 1.89 6.37 5.00
C ALA A 41 3.33 6.32 5.58
N PRO A 42 3.72 7.13 6.59
CA PRO A 42 5.06 7.05 7.18
C PRO A 42 5.39 5.71 7.86
N GLU A 43 4.37 5.00 8.35
CA GLU A 43 4.51 3.72 9.05
C GLU A 43 4.22 2.52 8.14
N MET A 44 3.65 2.77 6.95
CA MET A 44 3.27 1.72 6.02
C MET A 44 4.49 1.02 5.42
N PRO A 45 4.45 -0.32 5.32
CA PRO A 45 5.41 -1.07 4.54
C PRO A 45 5.45 -0.57 3.08
N ARG A 46 6.66 -0.36 2.54
CA ARG A 46 6.86 0.18 1.18
C ARG A 46 6.07 -0.58 0.11
N THR A 47 5.97 -1.90 0.22
CA THR A 47 5.17 -2.73 -0.71
C THR A 47 3.69 -2.37 -0.63
N MET A 48 3.13 -2.27 0.57
CA MET A 48 1.72 -1.92 0.79
C MET A 48 1.38 -0.54 0.25
N LEU A 49 2.20 0.47 0.60
CA LEU A 49 2.00 1.84 0.13
C LEU A 49 2.05 1.94 -1.40
N ARG A 50 3.03 1.28 -2.03
CA ARG A 50 3.18 1.25 -3.49
C ARG A 50 1.92 0.74 -4.19
N TYR A 51 1.29 -0.32 -3.67
CA TYR A 51 0.06 -0.86 -4.26
C TYR A 51 -1.15 0.01 -3.95
N ALA A 52 -1.23 0.62 -2.76
CA ALA A 52 -2.32 1.52 -2.40
C ALA A 52 -2.38 2.76 -3.31
N ILE A 53 -1.23 3.34 -3.65
CA ILE A 53 -1.14 4.55 -4.51
C ILE A 53 -1.06 4.23 -6.01
N GLU A 54 -1.32 2.99 -6.41
CA GLU A 54 -1.09 2.56 -7.79
C GLU A 54 -2.05 3.25 -8.78
N ARG A 55 -3.26 3.64 -8.36
CA ARG A 55 -4.24 4.26 -9.27
C ARG A 55 -4.36 5.78 -9.11
N LEU A 56 -3.64 6.37 -8.16
CA LEU A 56 -3.63 7.81 -7.97
C LEU A 56 -2.96 8.52 -9.16
N SER A 57 -3.32 9.79 -9.36
CA SER A 57 -2.67 10.66 -10.34
C SER A 57 -1.16 10.75 -10.09
N GLY A 58 -0.39 11.15 -11.10
CA GLY A 58 1.07 11.29 -10.97
C GLY A 58 1.49 12.22 -9.83
N GLU A 59 0.77 13.33 -9.67
CA GLU A 59 1.02 14.31 -8.61
C GLU A 59 0.75 13.73 -7.22
N LEU A 60 -0.43 13.12 -7.02
CA LEU A 60 -0.80 12.50 -5.74
C LEU A 60 0.13 11.33 -5.41
N ARG A 61 0.48 10.50 -6.38
CA ARG A 61 1.43 9.40 -6.17
C ARG A 61 2.80 9.92 -5.74
N GLN A 62 3.27 11.03 -6.31
CA GLN A 62 4.57 11.61 -5.97
C GLN A 62 4.62 12.17 -4.55
N ARG A 63 3.48 12.65 -4.03
CA ARG A 63 3.34 13.10 -2.62
C ARG A 63 3.65 11.99 -1.62
N TYR A 64 3.36 10.73 -1.94
CA TYR A 64 3.51 9.58 -1.02
C TYR A 64 4.69 8.65 -1.39
N ARG A 65 5.57 9.04 -2.32
CA ARG A 65 6.59 8.14 -2.88
C ARG A 65 7.92 8.14 -2.15
#